data_AF-A0A1A7RAX8-F1
#
_entry.id   AF-A0A1A7RAX8-F1
#
_cell.length_a   1.000
_cell.length_b   1.000
_cell.length_c   1.000
_cell.angle_alpha   90.00
_cell.angle_beta   90.00
_cell.angle_gamma   90.00
#
_symmetry.space_group_name_H-M   'P 1'
#
loop_
_entity.id
_entity.type
_entity.pdbx_description
1 polymer ?
#
loop_
_entity_poly.entity_id
_entity_poly.type
_entity_poly.pdbx_seq_one_letter_code
_entity_poly.pdbx_strand_id
1 'polypeptide(L)'
;MNDAEKFQLKVELALNLKSTNDIQNWAVNRLDKSPTDLLALEICFFSKDKEILDYFNNMNIEQSNIEPTLKKKIFCDALKRYVERQLSIEYSKELISNLFGILLEISRYTEDEDLYEFIVHYDDEFDLALGGISKLEPEDVWPTFINDLENWLSSNS
;
A
#
# COMPACT_ATOMS: atom_id res chain seq x y z
N MET A 1 5.59 -15.61 14.42
CA MET A 1 6.33 -14.49 13.82
C MET A 1 5.29 -13.44 13.44
N ASN A 2 5.65 -12.15 13.49
CA ASN A 2 4.69 -11.06 13.44
C ASN A 2 4.35 -10.64 12.00
N ASP A 3 3.95 -11.63 11.19
CA ASP A 3 3.82 -11.47 9.74
C ASP A 3 2.76 -10.42 9.37
N ALA A 4 1.70 -10.31 10.18
CA ALA A 4 0.68 -9.28 10.04
C ALA A 4 1.24 -7.85 10.22
N GLU A 5 2.05 -7.59 11.26
CA GLU A 5 2.70 -6.28 11.41
C GLU A 5 3.74 -6.03 10.30
N LYS A 6 4.47 -7.06 9.86
CA LYS A 6 5.39 -6.92 8.71
C LYS A 6 4.63 -6.51 7.43
N PHE A 7 3.50 -7.16 7.16
CA PHE A 7 2.64 -6.83 6.02
C PHE A 7 2.05 -5.42 6.16
N GLN A 8 1.58 -5.03 7.34
CA GLN A 8 1.09 -3.68 7.59
C GLN A 8 2.18 -2.62 7.29
N LEU A 9 3.39 -2.79 7.82
CA LEU A 9 4.48 -1.85 7.58
C LEU A 9 4.87 -1.79 6.10
N LYS A 10 4.84 -2.93 5.38
CA LYS A 10 5.06 -2.97 3.93
C LYS A 10 4.03 -2.14 3.17
N VAL A 11 2.74 -2.35 3.44
CA VAL A 11 1.65 -1.62 2.78
C VAL A 11 1.74 -0.12 3.10
N GLU A 12 1.98 0.23 4.35
CA GLU A 12 2.10 1.63 4.77
C GLU A 12 3.32 2.32 4.15
N LEU A 13 4.43 1.62 3.96
CA LEU A 13 5.61 2.14 3.26
C LEU A 13 5.33 2.33 1.78
N ALA A 14 4.72 1.33 1.12
CA ALA A 14 4.44 1.35 -0.30
C ALA A 14 3.45 2.46 -0.69
N LEU A 15 2.46 2.74 0.16
CA LEU A 15 1.49 3.83 -0.01
C LEU A 15 1.98 5.18 0.57
N ASN A 16 3.24 5.28 0.97
CA ASN A 16 3.82 6.48 1.59
C ASN A 16 3.01 7.01 2.80
N LEU A 17 2.35 6.12 3.52
CA LEU A 17 1.67 6.40 4.79
C LEU A 17 2.68 6.49 5.94
N LYS A 18 3.75 5.72 5.84
CA LYS A 18 4.94 5.79 6.69
C LYS A 18 6.20 5.93 5.85
N SER A 19 7.08 6.83 6.25
CA SER A 19 8.45 6.87 5.74
C SER A 19 9.32 5.78 6.38
N THR A 20 10.50 5.52 5.80
CA THR A 20 11.53 4.67 6.40
C THR A 20 11.91 5.14 7.81
N ASN A 21 12.00 6.46 8.01
CA ASN A 21 12.27 7.07 9.32
C ASN A 21 11.13 6.84 10.31
N ASP A 22 9.86 6.89 9.87
CA ASP A 22 8.72 6.55 10.74
C ASP A 22 8.76 5.08 11.19
N ILE A 23 9.24 4.19 10.32
CA ILE A 23 9.39 2.77 10.63
C ILE A 23 10.55 2.53 11.61
N GLN A 24 11.70 3.21 11.44
CA GLN A 24 12.78 3.15 12.43
C GLN A 24 12.32 3.65 13.79
N ASN A 25 11.65 4.81 13.83
CA ASN A 25 11.13 5.37 15.07
C ASN A 25 10.08 4.44 15.71
N TRP A 26 9.23 3.80 14.91
CA TRP A 26 8.33 2.76 15.41
C TRP A 26 9.09 1.61 16.08
N ALA A 27 10.17 1.13 15.47
CA ALA A 27 10.96 0.02 16.02
C ALA A 27 11.62 0.40 17.36
N VAL A 28 12.25 1.58 17.44
CA VAL A 28 12.84 2.07 18.70
C VAL A 28 11.79 2.17 19.81
N ASN A 29 10.66 2.83 19.53
CA ASN A 29 9.57 2.98 20.49
C ASN A 29 8.94 1.64 20.92
N ARG A 30 8.97 0.63 20.04
CA ARG A 30 8.48 -0.72 20.33
C ARG A 30 9.42 -1.44 21.29
N LEU A 31 10.74 -1.31 21.10
CA LEU A 31 11.75 -1.92 21.98
C LEU A 31 11.74 -1.34 23.39
N ASP A 32 11.42 -0.05 23.56
CA ASP A 32 11.24 0.54 24.89
C ASP A 32 10.14 -0.16 25.71
N LYS A 33 9.11 -0.68 25.02
CA LYS A 33 7.97 -1.36 25.64
C LYS A 33 8.12 -2.88 25.66
N SER A 34 8.79 -3.43 24.65
CA SER A 34 9.01 -4.86 24.45
C SER A 34 10.43 -5.08 23.91
N PRO A 35 11.46 -5.14 24.78
CA PRO A 35 12.86 -5.24 24.36
C PRO A 35 13.20 -6.52 23.58
N THR A 36 12.32 -7.53 23.62
CA THR A 36 12.48 -8.82 22.95
C THR A 36 11.66 -8.93 21.66
N ASP A 37 11.04 -7.84 21.19
CA ASP A 37 10.31 -7.83 19.92
C ASP A 37 11.29 -8.04 18.76
N LEU A 38 11.24 -9.24 18.15
CA LEU A 38 12.19 -9.64 17.11
C LEU A 38 12.09 -8.78 15.83
N LEU A 39 10.88 -8.32 15.47
CA LEU A 39 10.70 -7.47 14.29
C LEU A 39 11.28 -6.08 14.56
N ALA A 40 11.02 -5.53 15.75
CA ALA A 40 11.58 -4.24 16.13
C ALA A 40 13.10 -4.31 16.26
N LEU A 41 13.67 -5.40 16.79
CA LEU A 41 15.11 -5.64 16.81
C LEU A 41 15.69 -5.70 15.38
N GLU A 42 15.06 -6.45 14.48
CA GLU A 42 15.49 -6.54 13.08
C GLU A 42 15.52 -5.16 12.42
N ILE A 43 14.46 -4.36 12.58
CA ILE A 43 14.33 -3.04 11.96
C ILE A 43 15.26 -2.00 12.59
N CYS A 44 15.46 -2.00 13.91
CA CYS A 44 16.24 -0.96 14.58
C CYS A 44 17.73 -0.98 14.23
N PHE A 45 18.24 -2.09 13.70
CA PHE A 45 19.61 -2.21 13.22
C PHE A 45 19.81 -1.71 11.79
N PHE A 46 18.74 -1.40 11.04
CA PHE A 46 18.87 -0.77 9.74
C PHE A 46 19.32 0.68 9.92
N SER A 47 20.47 1.00 9.32
CA SER A 47 21.17 2.28 9.44
C SER A 47 20.85 3.25 8.30
N LYS A 48 20.30 2.75 7.19
CA LYS A 48 19.99 3.51 5.99
C LYS A 48 18.58 3.24 5.51
N ASP A 49 17.94 4.25 4.92
CA ASP A 49 16.60 4.13 4.30
C ASP A 49 16.53 2.99 3.29
N LYS A 50 17.59 2.82 2.51
CA LYS A 50 17.68 1.75 1.51
C LYS A 50 17.58 0.36 2.14
N GLU A 51 18.12 0.14 3.33
CA GLU A 51 18.06 -1.17 3.98
C GLU A 51 16.63 -1.55 4.37
N ILE A 52 15.84 -0.55 4.78
CA ILE A 52 14.41 -0.72 5.10
C ILE A 52 13.60 -0.98 3.84
N LEU A 53 13.84 -0.18 2.79
CA LEU A 53 13.18 -0.36 1.49
C LEU A 53 13.48 -1.75 0.92
N ASP A 54 14.76 -2.13 0.87
CA ASP A 54 15.18 -3.44 0.36
C ASP A 54 14.58 -4.58 1.21
N TYR A 55 14.50 -4.43 2.53
CA TYR A 55 13.89 -5.42 3.41
C TYR A 55 12.41 -5.67 3.10
N PHE A 56 11.60 -4.60 2.99
CA PHE A 56 10.17 -4.75 2.68
C PHE A 56 9.89 -5.10 1.22
N ASN A 57 10.70 -4.61 0.27
CA ASN A 57 10.57 -4.96 -1.14
C ASN A 57 10.83 -6.45 -1.38
N ASN A 58 11.83 -7.02 -0.71
CA ASN A 58 12.18 -8.44 -0.83
C ASN A 58 11.32 -9.37 0.04
N MET A 59 10.37 -8.84 0.82
CA MET A 59 9.47 -9.65 1.63
C MET A 59 8.51 -10.45 0.74
N ASN A 60 8.53 -11.77 0.88
CA ASN A 60 7.58 -12.66 0.21
C ASN A 60 6.26 -12.72 0.99
N ILE A 61 5.24 -12.01 0.49
CA ILE A 61 3.91 -11.96 1.11
C ILE A 61 3.13 -13.28 0.89
N GLU A 62 3.33 -13.98 -0.23
CA GLU A 62 2.66 -15.26 -0.50
C GLU A 62 3.00 -16.31 0.56
N GLN A 63 4.24 -16.33 1.02
CA GLN A 63 4.73 -17.26 2.04
C GLN A 63 4.43 -16.83 3.47
N SER A 64 3.81 -15.66 3.67
CA SER A 64 3.45 -15.16 4.99
C SER A 64 2.28 -15.94 5.58
N ASN A 65 2.35 -16.28 6.87
CA ASN A 65 1.30 -17.02 7.56
C ASN A 65 0.21 -16.07 8.09
N ILE A 66 -0.44 -15.35 7.16
CA ILE A 66 -1.50 -14.38 7.46
C ILE A 66 -2.78 -14.85 6.80
N GLU A 67 -3.86 -14.95 7.57
CA GLU A 67 -5.19 -15.27 7.06
C GLU A 67 -5.62 -14.25 5.98
N PRO A 68 -6.22 -14.68 4.86
CA PRO A 68 -6.64 -13.79 3.78
C PRO A 68 -7.53 -12.63 4.26
N THR A 69 -8.47 -12.91 5.16
CA THR A 69 -9.36 -11.90 5.76
C THR A 69 -8.59 -10.80 6.52
N LEU A 70 -7.48 -11.15 7.17
CA LEU A 70 -6.62 -10.19 7.86
C LEU A 70 -5.77 -9.38 6.86
N LYS A 71 -5.28 -10.00 5.77
CA LYS A 71 -4.60 -9.26 4.69
C LYS A 71 -5.52 -8.23 4.05
N LYS A 72 -6.75 -8.64 3.70
CA LYS A 72 -7.81 -7.74 3.20
C LYS A 72 -8.05 -6.58 4.17
N LYS A 73 -8.25 -6.88 5.45
CA LYS A 73 -8.47 -5.84 6.46
C LYS A 73 -7.30 -4.83 6.54
N ILE A 74 -6.07 -5.32 6.64
CA ILE A 74 -4.87 -4.46 6.71
C ILE A 74 -4.77 -3.55 5.49
N PHE A 75 -5.01 -4.10 4.30
CA PHE A 75 -4.93 -3.34 3.06
C PHE A 75 -6.05 -2.29 2.96
N CYS A 76 -7.31 -2.67 3.20
CA CYS A 76 -8.44 -1.73 3.19
C CYS A 76 -8.26 -0.62 4.23
N ASP A 77 -7.78 -0.94 5.44
CA ASP A 77 -7.51 0.07 6.47
C ASP A 77 -6.40 1.04 6.04
N ALA A 78 -5.38 0.57 5.30
CA ALA A 78 -4.35 1.43 4.73
C ALA A 78 -4.90 2.31 3.59
N LEU A 79 -5.71 1.76 2.69
CA LEU A 79 -6.37 2.52 1.62
C LEU A 79 -7.28 3.62 2.19
N LYS A 80 -8.04 3.34 3.26
CA LYS A 80 -8.83 4.37 3.95
C LYS A 80 -7.96 5.52 4.43
N ARG A 81 -6.87 5.22 5.14
CA ARG A 81 -5.91 6.26 5.60
C ARG A 81 -5.27 7.03 4.44
N TYR A 82 -5.03 6.36 3.31
CA TYR A 82 -4.48 6.97 2.11
C TYR A 82 -5.43 7.99 1.50
N VAL A 83 -6.70 7.62 1.32
CA VAL A 83 -7.75 8.51 0.84
C VAL A 83 -8.00 9.67 1.81
N GLU A 84 -8.11 9.40 3.12
CA GLU A 84 -8.32 10.41 4.16
C GLU A 84 -7.20 11.45 4.25
N ARG A 85 -5.95 11.06 3.96
CA ARG A 85 -4.83 12.00 3.91
C ARG A 85 -4.91 12.98 2.73
N GLN A 86 -5.80 12.75 1.77
CA GLN A 86 -5.96 13.56 0.55
C GLN A 86 -4.61 13.95 -0.05
N LEU A 87 -3.72 12.97 -0.22
CA LEU A 87 -2.41 13.20 -0.81
C LEU A 87 -2.63 13.66 -2.25
N SER A 88 -2.66 14.98 -2.47
CA SER A 88 -2.71 15.57 -3.80
C SER A 88 -1.38 15.24 -4.46
N ILE A 89 -1.37 14.20 -5.28
CA ILE A 89 -0.23 13.94 -6.15
C ILE A 89 -0.37 14.85 -7.36
N GLU A 90 0.71 15.56 -7.70
CA GLU A 90 0.79 16.22 -8.99
C GLU A 90 0.73 15.15 -10.08
N TYR A 91 0.02 15.44 -11.17
CA TYR A 91 -0.08 14.50 -12.27
C TYR A 91 1.32 14.13 -12.77
N SER A 92 1.61 12.84 -12.75
CA SER A 92 2.79 12.26 -13.36
C SER A 92 2.42 10.88 -13.83
N LYS A 93 2.59 10.64 -15.14
CA LYS A 93 2.32 9.34 -15.75
C LYS A 93 3.06 8.22 -15.02
N GLU A 94 4.37 8.43 -14.80
CA GLU A 94 5.22 7.43 -14.14
C GLU A 94 4.76 7.19 -12.69
N LEU A 95 4.39 8.24 -11.97
CA LEU A 95 3.92 8.12 -10.59
C LEU A 95 2.60 7.33 -10.53
N ILE A 96 1.61 7.67 -11.37
CA ILE A 96 0.30 7.04 -11.38
C ILE A 96 0.40 5.57 -11.79
N SER A 97 1.15 5.25 -12.86
CA SER A 97 1.40 3.85 -13.26
C SER A 97 2.10 3.07 -12.14
N ASN A 98 3.08 3.67 -11.45
CA ASN A 98 3.74 3.01 -10.33
C ASN A 98 2.79 2.77 -9.15
N LEU A 99 1.89 3.70 -8.86
CA LEU A 99 0.88 3.56 -7.80
C LEU A 99 -0.12 2.45 -8.12
N PHE A 100 -0.64 2.37 -9.35
CA PHE A 100 -1.48 1.24 -9.74
C PHE A 100 -0.72 -0.08 -9.68
N GLY A 101 0.55 -0.12 -10.12
CA GLY A 101 1.41 -1.29 -9.98
C GLY A 101 1.53 -1.78 -8.52
N ILE A 102 1.74 -0.86 -7.57
CA ILE A 102 1.79 -1.16 -6.13
C ILE A 102 0.43 -1.68 -5.63
N LEU A 103 -0.66 -1.03 -6.00
CA LEU A 103 -2.01 -1.41 -5.59
C LEU A 103 -2.39 -2.80 -6.11
N LEU A 104 -2.07 -3.11 -7.37
CA LEU A 104 -2.28 -4.40 -8.00
C LEU A 104 -1.41 -5.50 -7.39
N GLU A 105 -0.14 -5.20 -7.07
CA GLU A 105 0.74 -6.14 -6.39
C GLU A 105 0.15 -6.54 -5.03
N ILE A 106 -0.25 -5.56 -4.22
CA ILE A 106 -0.75 -5.82 -2.86
C ILE A 106 -2.11 -6.53 -2.88
N SER A 107 -3.04 -6.09 -3.75
CA SER A 107 -4.40 -6.66 -3.85
C SER A 107 -4.41 -8.13 -4.26
N ARG A 108 -3.44 -8.60 -5.06
CA ARG A 108 -3.28 -10.03 -5.38
C ARG A 108 -3.10 -10.90 -4.13
N TYR A 109 -2.54 -10.33 -3.06
CA TYR A 109 -2.29 -11.07 -1.83
C TYR A 109 -3.45 -11.01 -0.84
N THR A 110 -4.47 -10.18 -1.07
CA THR A 110 -5.62 -10.06 -0.16
C THR A 110 -6.76 -11.02 -0.46
N GLU A 111 -6.68 -11.77 -1.57
CA GLU A 111 -7.75 -12.65 -2.07
C GLU A 111 -9.11 -11.92 -2.18
N ASP A 112 -9.06 -10.62 -2.48
CA ASP A 112 -10.22 -9.74 -2.59
C ASP A 112 -10.44 -9.44 -4.07
N GLU A 113 -11.14 -10.35 -4.77
CA GLU A 113 -11.35 -10.27 -6.22
C GLU A 113 -12.08 -8.98 -6.61
N ASP A 114 -13.10 -8.58 -5.85
CA ASP A 114 -13.84 -7.33 -6.09
C ASP A 114 -12.94 -6.10 -6.04
N LEU A 115 -12.02 -6.03 -5.05
CA LEU A 115 -11.07 -4.92 -4.93
C LEU A 115 -10.00 -4.98 -6.01
N TYR A 116 -9.52 -6.18 -6.34
CA TYR A 116 -8.55 -6.38 -7.42
C TYR A 116 -9.12 -5.91 -8.76
N GLU A 117 -10.32 -6.37 -9.12
CA GLU A 117 -11.01 -5.96 -10.35
C GLU A 117 -11.31 -4.46 -10.37
N PHE A 118 -11.69 -3.88 -9.22
CA PHE A 118 -11.86 -2.43 -9.09
C PHE A 118 -10.59 -1.66 -9.42
N ILE A 119 -9.42 -2.09 -8.90
CA ILE A 119 -8.13 -1.45 -9.19
C ILE A 119 -7.74 -1.68 -10.66
N VAL A 120 -7.90 -2.90 -11.19
CA VAL A 120 -7.61 -3.23 -12.60
C VAL A 120 -8.40 -2.35 -13.55
N HIS A 121 -9.69 -2.14 -13.27
CA HIS A 121 -10.52 -1.28 -14.10
C HIS A 121 -9.91 0.12 -14.27
N TYR A 122 -9.42 0.72 -13.19
CA TYR A 122 -8.85 2.07 -13.22
C TYR A 122 -7.42 2.11 -13.79
N ASP A 123 -6.63 1.06 -13.62
CA ASP A 123 -5.33 0.90 -14.28
C ASP A 123 -5.51 0.81 -15.81
N ASP A 124 -6.47 -0.01 -16.27
CA ASP A 124 -6.82 -0.14 -17.68
C ASP A 124 -7.37 1.19 -18.25
N GLU A 125 -8.25 1.88 -17.52
CA GLU A 125 -8.75 3.21 -17.91
C GLU A 125 -7.61 4.23 -18.02
N PHE A 126 -6.59 4.16 -17.16
CA PHE A 126 -5.41 5.00 -17.26
C PHE A 126 -4.62 4.74 -18.54
N ASP A 127 -4.37 3.48 -18.87
CA ASP A 127 -3.68 3.09 -20.11
C ASP A 127 -4.50 3.47 -21.36
N LEU A 128 -5.82 3.31 -21.32
CA LEU A 128 -6.71 3.73 -22.40
C LEU A 128 -6.76 5.26 -22.56
N ALA A 129 -6.75 6.01 -21.47
CA ALA A 129 -6.67 7.48 -21.49
C ALA A 129 -5.35 7.94 -22.11
N LEU A 130 -4.22 7.32 -21.75
CA LEU A 130 -2.92 7.59 -22.34
C LEU A 130 -2.88 7.28 -23.85
N GLY A 131 -3.66 6.30 -24.30
CA GLY A 131 -3.85 5.97 -25.71
C GLY A 131 -4.84 6.87 -26.46
N GLY A 132 -5.53 7.80 -25.78
CA GLY A 132 -6.58 8.64 -26.37
C GLY A 132 -7.86 7.88 -26.72
N ILE A 133 -8.11 6.74 -26.06
CA ILE A 133 -9.26 5.86 -26.30
C ILE A 133 -10.34 6.05 -25.22
N SER A 134 -9.93 6.36 -23.97
CA SER A 134 -10.86 6.60 -22.87
C SER A 134 -11.63 7.92 -23.05
N LYS A 135 -12.74 8.04 -22.34
CA LYS A 135 -13.48 9.30 -22.19
C LYS A 135 -12.84 10.24 -21.18
N LEU A 136 -12.03 9.70 -20.26
CA LEU A 136 -11.29 10.47 -19.27
C LEU A 136 -9.95 10.92 -19.85
N GLU A 137 -9.52 12.13 -19.51
CA GLU A 137 -8.14 12.53 -19.71
C GLU A 137 -7.24 11.80 -18.69
N PRO A 138 -5.98 11.52 -19.01
CA PRO A 138 -5.07 10.85 -18.08
C PRO A 138 -4.97 11.53 -16.71
N GLU A 139 -5.00 12.87 -16.64
CA GLU A 139 -5.00 13.61 -15.38
C GLU A 139 -6.26 13.41 -14.52
N ASP A 140 -7.38 13.00 -15.10
CA ASP A 140 -8.66 12.83 -14.41
C ASP A 140 -8.85 11.42 -13.84
N VAL A 141 -8.12 10.42 -14.35
CA VAL A 141 -8.29 9.02 -13.92
C VAL A 141 -7.96 8.83 -12.45
N TRP A 142 -6.82 9.34 -11.97
CA TRP A 142 -6.41 9.16 -10.58
C TRP A 142 -7.37 9.86 -9.57
N PRO A 143 -7.75 11.14 -9.77
CA PRO A 143 -8.77 11.77 -8.93
C PRO A 143 -10.10 11.01 -8.92
N THR A 144 -10.54 10.49 -10.07
CA THR A 144 -11.77 9.71 -10.18
C THR A 144 -11.65 8.40 -9.40
N PHE A 145 -10.54 7.68 -9.56
CA PHE A 145 -10.24 6.47 -8.80
C PHE A 145 -10.29 6.70 -7.29
N ILE A 146 -9.66 7.78 -6.79
CA ILE A 146 -9.63 8.07 -5.35
C ILE A 146 -11.02 8.35 -4.79
N ASN A 147 -11.84 9.13 -5.51
CA ASN A 147 -13.21 9.41 -5.11
C ASN A 147 -14.07 8.13 -5.07
N ASP A 148 -13.93 7.29 -6.07
CA ASP A 148 -14.70 6.04 -6.15
C ASP A 148 -14.22 5.01 -5.13
N LEU A 149 -12.91 4.98 -4.86
CA LEU A 149 -12.32 4.16 -3.80
C LEU A 149 -12.85 4.57 -2.42
N GLU A 150 -13.01 5.87 -2.14
CA GLU A 150 -13.62 6.37 -0.90
C GLU A 150 -15.04 5.82 -0.70
N ASN A 151 -15.85 5.87 -1.77
CA ASN A 151 -17.22 5.36 -1.76
C ASN A 151 -17.26 3.85 -1.60
N TRP A 152 -16.37 3.13 -2.29
CA TRP A 152 -16.25 1.68 -2.21
C TRP A 152 -15.87 1.23 -0.80
N LEU A 153 -14.89 1.88 -0.18
CA LEU A 153 -14.41 1.58 1.17
C LEU A 153 -15.44 1.90 2.26
N SER A 154 -16.33 2.87 2.01
CA SER A 154 -17.44 3.21 2.91
C SER A 154 -18.63 2.24 2.79
N SER A 155 -18.79 1.61 1.63
CA SER A 155 -19.90 0.68 1.35
C SER A 155 -19.57 -0.77 1.74
N ASN A 156 -18.29 -1.13 1.76
CA ASN A 156 -17.80 -2.49 2.01
C ASN A 156 -17.10 -2.65 3.38
N SER A 157 -17.31 -1.71 4.30
CA SER A 157 -16.77 -1.72 5.68
C SER A 157 -17.73 -2.26 6.72
#